data_AF-A0A7X4FIK8-F1
#
_entry.id   AF-A0A7X4FIK8-F1
#
_cell.length_a   1.000
_cell.length_b   1.000
_cell.length_c   1.000
_cell.angle_alpha   90.00
_cell.angle_beta   90.00
_cell.angle_gamma   90.00
#
_symmetry.space_group_name_H-M   'P 1'
#
loop_
_entity.id
_entity.type
_entity.pdbx_description
1 polymer ?
#
loop_
_entity_poly.entity_id
_entity_poly.type
_entity_poly.pdbx_seq_one_letter_code
_entity_poly.pdbx_strand_id
1 'polypeptide(L)'
;MFGRVLALMMVLCVLIVQDLYAVDGVRRWVLAVGANDGGAKRETLQYAVSDAQNFVQVMETMGGVDAGVLLSDPRVDDLEMALHVLHNRVASAEAARREVIIYYSGHADENGLRLGESLFSYVRLRNAMDRMEAEVHIAILDACASGAITRLKGGRRQKAFMVDASSDMRGYAFLTSSSEDEAAQESDAIGASFFSHYLVSGLRGAADVTGDGRVTLNEAYHFAFQNTLEGTERTRGGAQHPAYDIKMTGTGDVVMTDVRQTSAGLVLAESLQGRFFIRNANRQLIAELFKPAGRRVELGLEPGTYRVHMAREIQSATASVELAMGQREILDEDDFEIVARERTTTRGGIKYSVKRSRIELRGGYWNPVGRSTTSTGGLARQSVGSGLVQQSAENVMGAVAYIYQLKENLALMVRWAGLIAEIEQNVGVIGISEDAVVVMPLLFGVRYYWPLAPSPFRPYVVASAGSYFLSDTSQKVGIGRDVPNVDIEAEGVSVKVQEDDEGRTVNVQADLEKLNLDLTTSRIVQEGRIQASLGAYIGGGVDFAIGRYLMLGASAGYHLIANFAEPIRGRRNFSGPELSFSLSLLWGKDVGAVKSIRR
;
A
#
# COMPACT_ATOMS: atom_id res chain seq x y z
N MET A 1 -22.28 86.54 2.82
CA MET A 1 -20.85 86.15 2.82
C MET A 1 -20.59 84.87 3.63
N PHE A 2 -21.22 84.70 4.81
CA PHE A 2 -21.08 83.51 5.68
C PHE A 2 -21.43 82.16 5.04
N GLY A 3 -22.50 82.06 4.23
CA GLY A 3 -22.91 80.78 3.62
C GLY A 3 -21.93 80.22 2.58
N ARG A 4 -21.14 81.07 1.91
CA ARG A 4 -20.13 80.65 0.93
C ARG A 4 -18.86 80.13 1.58
N VAL A 5 -18.48 80.68 2.73
CA VAL A 5 -17.31 80.22 3.51
C VAL A 5 -17.60 78.87 4.16
N LEU A 6 -18.82 78.66 4.66
CA LEU A 6 -19.22 77.38 5.24
C LEU A 6 -19.28 76.25 4.20
N ALA A 7 -19.78 76.53 2.98
CA ALA A 7 -19.79 75.57 1.89
C ALA A 7 -18.36 75.22 1.40
N LEU A 8 -17.46 76.21 1.35
CA LEU A 8 -16.06 75.98 0.97
C LEU A 8 -15.31 75.14 2.02
N MET A 9 -15.56 75.36 3.31
CA MET A 9 -15.02 74.52 4.39
C MET A 9 -15.57 73.09 4.37
N MET A 10 -16.86 72.91 4.05
CA MET A 10 -17.44 71.57 3.95
C MET A 10 -16.85 70.78 2.77
N VAL A 11 -16.65 71.43 1.61
CA VAL A 11 -15.99 70.80 0.46
C VAL A 11 -14.52 70.51 0.76
N LEU A 12 -13.82 71.41 1.45
CA LEU A 12 -12.43 71.20 1.84
C LEU A 12 -12.29 70.08 2.90
N CYS A 13 -13.22 69.99 3.86
CA CYS A 13 -13.28 68.86 4.81
C CYS A 13 -13.61 67.54 4.11
N VAL A 14 -14.51 67.53 3.13
CA VAL A 14 -14.82 66.31 2.34
C VAL A 14 -13.62 65.89 1.48
N LEU A 15 -12.86 66.82 0.94
CA LEU A 15 -11.63 66.52 0.18
C LEU A 15 -10.47 66.06 1.07
N ILE A 16 -10.30 66.63 2.27
CA ILE A 16 -9.26 66.21 3.23
C ILE A 16 -9.61 64.86 3.87
N VAL A 17 -10.90 64.54 4.03
CA VAL A 17 -11.35 63.25 4.57
C VAL A 17 -11.24 62.13 3.52
N GLN A 18 -11.16 62.45 2.22
CA GLN A 18 -10.96 61.43 1.17
C GLN A 18 -9.54 60.87 1.10
N ASP A 19 -8.52 61.62 1.50
CA ASP A 19 -7.13 61.14 1.54
C ASP A 19 -6.79 60.33 2.82
N LEU A 20 -7.67 60.33 3.83
CA LEU A 20 -7.47 59.64 5.11
C LEU A 20 -7.94 58.17 5.14
N TYR A 21 -8.41 57.65 4.01
CA TYR A 21 -8.89 56.26 3.88
C TYR A 21 -8.04 55.37 2.96
N ALA A 22 -6.72 55.62 2.86
CA ALA A 22 -5.80 54.63 2.33
C ALA A 22 -5.48 53.57 3.42
N VAL A 23 -6.32 52.54 3.52
CA VAL A 23 -5.98 51.25 4.13
C VAL A 23 -5.40 50.41 2.98
N ASP A 24 -4.16 49.94 2.90
CA ASP A 24 -3.06 49.67 3.83
C ASP A 24 -1.73 50.07 3.15
N GLY A 25 -0.68 50.40 3.90
CA GLY A 25 0.64 50.78 3.36
C GLY A 25 1.40 49.68 2.60
N VAL A 26 0.75 48.57 2.23
CA VAL A 26 1.36 47.40 1.56
C VAL A 26 1.07 47.43 0.07
N ARG A 27 2.09 47.31 -0.77
CA ARG A 27 1.97 47.14 -2.22
C ARG A 27 2.58 45.82 -2.64
N ARG A 28 1.82 45.02 -3.37
CA ARG A 28 2.18 43.64 -3.72
C ARG A 28 2.23 43.45 -5.23
N TRP A 29 3.23 42.72 -5.69
CA TRP A 29 3.38 42.31 -7.08
C TRP A 29 3.46 40.80 -7.19
N VAL A 30 2.77 40.25 -8.18
CA VAL A 30 2.83 38.83 -8.54
C VAL A 30 3.40 38.69 -9.94
N LEU A 31 4.39 37.81 -10.08
CA LEU A 31 4.84 37.26 -11.36
C LEU A 31 4.60 35.75 -11.32
N ALA A 32 3.64 35.27 -12.09
CA ALA A 32 3.33 33.85 -12.23
C ALA A 32 3.80 33.34 -13.58
N VAL A 33 4.40 32.15 -13.57
CA VAL A 33 4.93 31.48 -14.75
C VAL A 33 4.34 30.09 -14.80
N GLY A 34 3.68 29.75 -15.90
CA GLY A 34 3.28 28.38 -16.20
C GLY A 34 4.03 27.88 -17.42
N ALA A 35 4.72 26.75 -17.30
CA ALA A 35 5.46 26.12 -18.38
C ALA A 35 5.06 24.65 -18.51
N ASN A 36 4.19 24.36 -19.48
CA ASN A 36 3.74 23.02 -19.83
C ASN A 36 4.84 22.23 -20.55
N ASP A 37 5.61 22.89 -21.41
CA ASP A 37 6.72 22.26 -22.15
C ASP A 37 8.03 22.24 -21.33
N GLY A 38 8.48 21.03 -20.98
CA GLY A 38 9.76 20.77 -20.30
C GLY A 38 10.92 20.35 -21.21
N GLY A 39 10.73 20.48 -22.53
CA GLY A 39 11.64 20.02 -23.58
C GLY A 39 11.39 18.58 -24.03
N ALA A 40 11.98 18.20 -25.16
CA ALA A 40 11.74 16.97 -25.91
C ALA A 40 12.01 15.65 -25.15
N LYS A 41 12.66 15.71 -23.99
CA LYS A 41 12.93 14.54 -23.13
C LYS A 41 11.90 14.36 -22.00
N ARG A 42 10.89 15.24 -21.91
CA ARG A 42 9.88 15.23 -20.85
C ARG A 42 8.48 15.19 -21.48
N GLU A 43 7.54 14.63 -20.73
CA GLU A 43 6.14 14.70 -21.09
C GLU A 43 5.64 16.13 -20.92
N THR A 44 4.82 16.60 -21.85
CA THR A 44 4.17 17.91 -21.77
C THR A 44 3.12 17.87 -20.65
N LEU A 45 3.21 18.80 -19.70
CA LEU A 45 2.21 18.94 -18.64
C LEU A 45 0.92 19.52 -19.21
N GLN A 46 -0.20 19.23 -18.56
CA GLN A 46 -1.51 19.71 -19.01
C GLN A 46 -1.94 20.99 -18.29
N TYR A 47 -1.55 21.16 -17.02
CA TYR A 47 -2.19 22.15 -16.15
C TYR A 47 -1.29 23.26 -15.61
N ALA A 48 0.01 23.28 -15.91
CA ALA A 48 0.94 24.25 -15.32
C ALA A 48 0.58 25.72 -15.65
N VAL A 49 0.14 25.97 -16.89
CA VAL A 49 -0.35 27.29 -17.31
C VAL A 49 -1.66 27.67 -16.61
N SER A 50 -2.61 26.75 -16.49
CA SER A 50 -3.87 27.01 -15.79
C SER A 50 -3.67 27.20 -14.29
N ASP A 51 -2.71 26.51 -13.69
CA ASP A 51 -2.37 26.68 -12.27
C ASP A 51 -1.81 28.08 -12.00
N ALA A 52 -0.91 28.57 -12.86
CA ALA A 52 -0.41 29.95 -12.80
C ALA A 52 -1.52 30.99 -13.00
N GLN A 53 -2.46 30.75 -13.91
CA GLN A 53 -3.63 31.61 -14.12
C GLN A 53 -4.53 31.67 -12.88
N ASN A 54 -4.88 30.52 -12.31
CA ASN A 54 -5.72 30.42 -11.12
C ASN A 54 -5.07 31.11 -9.91
N PHE A 55 -3.75 30.98 -9.76
CA PHE A 55 -3.00 31.67 -8.71
C PHE A 55 -3.08 33.20 -8.87
N VAL A 56 -2.81 33.73 -10.07
CA VAL A 56 -2.91 35.18 -10.33
C VAL A 56 -4.30 35.70 -10.02
N GLN A 57 -5.33 35.01 -10.51
CA GLN A 57 -6.73 35.40 -10.31
C GLN A 57 -7.10 35.52 -8.83
N VAL A 58 -6.66 34.56 -8.00
CA VAL A 58 -6.88 34.63 -6.54
C VAL A 58 -6.14 35.81 -5.92
N MET A 59 -4.90 36.05 -6.33
CA MET A 59 -4.11 37.16 -5.80
C MET A 59 -4.66 38.53 -6.21
N GLU A 60 -5.24 38.65 -7.40
CA GLU A 60 -5.93 39.86 -7.85
C GLU A 60 -7.26 40.08 -7.11
N THR A 61 -8.02 39.01 -6.89
CA THR A 61 -9.36 39.11 -6.29
C THR A 61 -9.32 39.32 -4.77
N MET A 62 -8.36 38.68 -4.08
CA MET A 62 -8.34 38.65 -2.60
C MET A 62 -6.96 38.96 -2.01
N GLY A 63 -5.92 38.99 -2.83
CA GLY A 63 -4.53 39.16 -2.38
C GLY A 63 -4.02 40.60 -2.46
N GLY A 64 -4.86 41.58 -2.81
CA GLY A 64 -4.46 42.98 -2.91
C GLY A 64 -3.46 43.27 -4.03
N VAL A 65 -3.53 42.51 -5.13
CA VAL A 65 -2.69 42.70 -6.32
C VAL A 65 -3.50 43.40 -7.41
N ASP A 66 -3.08 44.59 -7.83
CA ASP A 66 -3.82 45.35 -8.87
C ASP A 66 -3.83 44.63 -10.23
N ALA A 67 -2.67 44.13 -10.66
CA ALA A 67 -2.49 43.42 -11.92
C ALA A 67 -1.26 42.49 -11.82
N GLY A 68 -1.51 41.19 -11.77
CA GLY A 68 -0.48 40.17 -11.82
C GLY A 68 0.13 40.04 -13.22
N VAL A 69 1.41 39.67 -13.27
CA VAL A 69 2.06 39.33 -14.54
C VAL A 69 2.00 37.82 -14.70
N LEU A 70 1.41 37.35 -15.79
CA LEU A 70 1.36 35.94 -16.17
C LEU A 70 2.22 35.70 -17.41
N LEU A 71 3.11 34.71 -17.34
CA LEU A 71 3.84 34.18 -18.48
C LEU A 71 3.37 32.74 -18.76
N SER A 72 2.91 32.49 -19.99
CA SER A 72 2.46 31.17 -20.45
C SER A 72 3.46 30.60 -21.44
N ASP A 73 4.04 29.45 -21.12
CA ASP A 73 5.11 28.77 -21.88
C ASP A 73 6.24 29.73 -22.34
N PRO A 74 6.81 30.55 -21.43
CA PRO A 74 7.80 31.54 -21.83
C PRO A 74 9.16 30.91 -22.17
N ARG A 75 9.97 31.64 -22.92
CA ARG A 75 11.41 31.36 -23.02
C ARG A 75 12.16 32.05 -21.88
N VAL A 76 13.43 31.69 -21.71
CA VAL A 76 14.32 32.31 -20.70
C VAL A 76 14.35 33.83 -20.84
N ASP A 77 14.51 34.35 -22.07
CA ASP A 77 14.59 35.80 -22.31
C ASP A 77 13.29 36.52 -21.90
N ASP A 78 12.13 35.86 -22.07
CA ASP A 78 10.83 36.43 -21.71
C ASP A 78 10.71 36.53 -20.17
N LEU A 79 11.19 35.52 -19.43
CA LEU A 79 11.26 35.56 -17.96
C LEU A 79 12.26 36.59 -17.46
N GLU A 80 13.45 36.69 -18.06
CA GLU A 80 14.47 37.68 -17.70
C GLU A 80 13.96 39.11 -17.91
N MET A 81 13.28 39.35 -19.03
CA MET A 81 12.64 40.64 -19.31
C MET A 81 11.54 40.95 -18.30
N ALA A 82 10.69 39.97 -17.95
CA ALA A 82 9.63 40.18 -16.96
C ALA A 82 10.19 40.48 -15.56
N LEU A 83 11.25 39.79 -15.13
CA LEU A 83 11.95 40.06 -13.88
C LEU A 83 12.58 41.46 -13.87
N HIS A 84 13.16 41.89 -14.98
CA HIS A 84 13.72 43.24 -15.12
C HIS A 84 12.62 44.32 -15.06
N VAL A 85 11.50 44.12 -15.74
CA VAL A 85 10.34 45.03 -15.67
C VAL A 85 9.79 45.09 -14.25
N LEU A 86 9.66 43.94 -13.59
CA LEU A 86 9.19 43.84 -12.21
C LEU A 86 10.12 44.59 -11.25
N HIS A 87 11.44 44.39 -11.37
CA HIS A 87 12.43 45.11 -10.57
C HIS A 87 12.26 46.63 -10.67
N ASN A 88 12.12 47.17 -11.89
CA ASN A 88 11.93 48.60 -12.10
C ASN A 88 10.59 49.10 -11.52
N ARG A 89 9.50 48.32 -11.63
CA ARG A 89 8.20 48.66 -11.05
C ARG A 89 8.28 48.75 -9.52
N VAL A 90 8.90 47.75 -8.88
CA VAL A 90 9.09 47.71 -7.41
C VAL A 90 9.94 48.88 -6.95
N ALA A 91 11.07 49.16 -7.62
CA ALA A 91 11.96 50.26 -7.27
C ALA A 91 11.29 51.64 -7.42
N SER A 92 10.42 51.81 -8.41
CA SER A 92 9.72 53.08 -8.65
C SER A 92 8.50 53.32 -7.75
N ALA A 93 8.09 52.33 -6.96
CA ALA A 93 6.83 52.38 -6.24
C ALA A 93 6.98 52.97 -4.83
N GLU A 94 6.27 54.05 -4.55
CA GLU A 94 6.08 54.55 -3.19
C GLU A 94 5.08 53.66 -2.45
N ALA A 95 5.55 52.95 -1.41
CA ALA A 95 4.75 52.10 -0.53
C ALA A 95 5.48 51.93 0.81
N ALA A 96 4.75 51.83 1.92
CA ALA A 96 5.34 51.63 3.25
C ALA A 96 5.91 50.21 3.42
N ARG A 97 5.36 49.24 2.69
CA ARG A 97 5.85 47.87 2.59
C ARG A 97 5.59 47.34 1.18
N ARG A 98 6.60 46.74 0.58
CA ARG A 98 6.62 46.17 -0.76
C ARG A 98 6.77 44.67 -0.65
N GLU A 99 5.96 43.95 -1.41
CA GLU A 99 5.99 42.50 -1.43
C GLU A 99 6.07 41.97 -2.85
N VAL A 100 7.00 41.06 -3.08
CA VAL A 100 7.15 40.39 -4.37
C VAL A 100 6.87 38.92 -4.21
N ILE A 101 5.94 38.41 -5.00
CA ILE A 101 5.58 37.01 -5.07
C ILE A 101 5.90 36.51 -6.47
N ILE A 102 6.73 35.48 -6.55
CA ILE A 102 7.00 34.74 -7.78
C ILE A 102 6.36 33.36 -7.64
N TYR A 103 5.50 33.02 -8.59
CA TYR A 103 4.90 31.71 -8.69
C TYR A 103 5.41 31.03 -9.96
N TYR A 104 5.79 29.76 -9.86
CA TYR A 104 6.17 28.95 -11.00
C TYR A 104 5.47 27.60 -10.91
N SER A 105 4.82 27.16 -11.98
CA SER A 105 4.39 25.78 -12.16
C SER A 105 4.98 25.24 -13.45
N GLY A 106 5.55 24.04 -13.39
CA GLY A 106 6.16 23.41 -14.56
C GLY A 106 7.22 22.39 -14.20
N HIS A 107 8.03 22.01 -15.18
CA HIS A 107 9.16 21.10 -14.94
C HIS A 107 10.31 21.81 -14.23
N ALA A 108 11.02 21.10 -13.35
CA ALA A 108 12.27 21.56 -12.78
C ALA A 108 13.21 20.37 -12.54
N ASP A 109 14.48 20.68 -12.34
CA ASP A 109 15.48 19.69 -11.91
C ASP A 109 16.35 20.25 -10.79
N GLU A 110 17.42 19.54 -10.44
CA GLU A 110 18.39 19.92 -9.41
C GLU A 110 19.05 21.29 -9.63
N ASN A 111 19.07 21.79 -10.88
CA ASN A 111 19.80 23.00 -11.27
C ASN A 111 18.88 24.22 -11.50
N GLY A 112 17.61 24.00 -11.88
CA GLY A 112 16.70 25.11 -12.12
C GLY A 112 15.33 24.76 -12.70
N LEU A 113 14.61 25.82 -13.07
CA LEU A 113 13.30 25.79 -13.72
C LEU A 113 13.48 25.51 -15.22
N ARG A 114 12.61 24.67 -15.79
CA ARG A 114 12.64 24.31 -17.22
C ARG A 114 11.68 25.17 -18.02
N LEU A 115 12.21 25.82 -19.06
CA LEU A 115 11.46 26.65 -19.99
C LEU A 115 11.70 26.09 -21.40
N GLY A 116 10.89 25.09 -21.80
CA GLY A 116 11.17 24.22 -22.94
C GLY A 116 12.50 23.49 -22.77
N GLU A 117 13.36 23.55 -23.79
CA GLU A 117 14.72 22.97 -23.75
C GLU A 117 15.67 23.71 -22.80
N SER A 118 15.34 24.95 -22.43
CA SER A 118 16.24 25.82 -21.68
C SER A 118 16.07 25.67 -20.17
N LEU A 119 17.12 26.06 -19.43
CA LEU A 119 17.14 26.04 -17.97
C LEU A 119 17.34 27.45 -17.42
N PHE A 120 16.46 27.87 -16.51
CA PHE A 120 16.63 29.05 -15.69
C PHE A 120 17.08 28.65 -14.28
N SER A 121 18.32 28.94 -13.91
CA SER A 121 18.92 28.38 -12.70
C SER A 121 18.37 29.00 -11.40
N TYR A 122 18.30 28.21 -10.32
CA TYR A 122 17.84 28.71 -9.02
C TYR A 122 18.70 29.85 -8.48
N VAL A 123 20.01 29.83 -8.75
CA VAL A 123 20.92 30.94 -8.39
C VAL A 123 20.52 32.23 -9.12
N ARG A 124 20.15 32.15 -10.40
CA ARG A 124 19.67 33.31 -11.16
C ARG A 124 18.36 33.83 -10.60
N LEU A 125 17.40 32.95 -10.31
CA LEU A 125 16.13 33.33 -9.67
C LEU A 125 16.37 34.00 -8.32
N ARG A 126 17.18 33.38 -7.46
CA ARG A 126 17.52 33.91 -6.13
C ARG A 126 18.16 35.30 -6.22
N ASN A 127 19.15 35.47 -7.10
CA ASN A 127 19.81 36.74 -7.32
C ASN A 127 18.87 37.82 -7.86
N ALA A 128 17.93 37.45 -8.74
CA ALA A 128 16.91 38.37 -9.24
C ALA A 128 15.99 38.84 -8.11
N MET A 129 15.54 37.93 -7.24
CA MET A 129 14.71 38.28 -6.08
C MET A 129 15.47 39.14 -5.06
N ASP A 130 16.68 38.74 -4.67
CA ASP A 130 17.48 39.45 -3.67
C ASP A 130 17.89 40.88 -4.12
N ARG A 131 17.79 41.20 -5.42
CA ARG A 131 18.03 42.55 -5.97
C ARG A 131 16.79 43.45 -5.98
N MET A 132 15.59 42.92 -5.78
CA MET A 132 14.37 43.73 -5.76
C MET A 132 14.28 44.46 -4.42
N GLU A 133 13.97 45.75 -4.45
CA GLU A 133 13.83 46.58 -3.26
C GLU A 133 12.47 46.36 -2.57
N ALA A 134 12.29 45.15 -2.02
CA ALA A 134 11.08 44.74 -1.32
C ALA A 134 11.39 44.22 0.09
N GLU A 135 10.45 44.40 1.02
CA GLU A 135 10.57 43.90 2.38
C GLU A 135 10.32 42.38 2.43
N VAL A 136 9.36 41.88 1.65
CA VAL A 136 8.94 40.47 1.65
C VAL A 136 9.10 39.86 0.27
N HIS A 137 9.83 38.75 0.20
CA HIS A 137 10.05 37.98 -1.02
C HIS A 137 9.47 36.57 -0.87
N ILE A 138 8.52 36.20 -1.71
CA ILE A 138 7.91 34.86 -1.69
C ILE A 138 8.14 34.21 -3.05
N ALA A 139 8.68 33.01 -3.06
CA ALA A 139 8.77 32.16 -4.25
C ALA A 139 8.02 30.86 -3.99
N ILE A 140 7.09 30.53 -4.87
CA ILE A 140 6.28 29.32 -4.81
C ILE A 140 6.57 28.53 -6.08
N LEU A 141 7.21 27.38 -5.94
CA LEU A 141 7.68 26.56 -7.05
C LEU A 141 6.90 25.23 -7.04
N ASP A 142 5.84 25.18 -7.81
CA ASP A 142 5.11 23.95 -8.10
C ASP A 142 5.83 23.13 -9.17
N ALA A 143 6.94 22.54 -8.75
CA ALA A 143 7.77 21.65 -9.53
C ALA A 143 8.51 20.70 -8.58
N CYS A 144 9.08 19.61 -9.13
CA CYS A 144 9.95 18.74 -8.35
C CYS A 144 11.04 19.57 -7.67
N ALA A 145 11.16 19.48 -6.34
CA ALA A 145 12.13 20.30 -5.65
C ALA A 145 13.55 19.91 -6.04
N SER A 146 14.41 20.92 -6.22
CA SER A 146 15.80 20.73 -5.86
C SER A 146 15.97 21.14 -4.41
N GLY A 147 16.56 20.29 -3.58
CA GLY A 147 17.11 20.76 -2.30
C GLY A 147 18.20 21.83 -2.48
N ALA A 148 18.56 22.21 -3.71
CA ALA A 148 19.59 23.18 -4.01
C ALA A 148 19.16 24.62 -3.68
N ILE A 149 17.90 25.02 -3.91
CA ILE A 149 17.49 26.42 -3.60
C ILE A 149 17.45 26.72 -2.10
N THR A 150 17.07 25.73 -1.28
CA THR A 150 16.97 25.87 0.19
C THR A 150 18.31 25.70 0.91
N ARG A 151 19.29 24.98 0.32
CA ARG A 151 20.62 24.72 0.92
C ARG A 151 21.70 25.80 0.64
N LEU A 152 21.40 26.85 -0.12
CA LEU A 152 22.39 27.84 -0.63
C LEU A 152 23.08 28.76 0.41
N LYS A 153 22.85 28.67 1.73
CA LYS A 153 23.36 29.68 2.69
C LYS A 153 24.58 29.25 3.50
N GLY A 154 25.74 29.78 3.10
CA GLY A 154 26.98 29.95 3.89
C GLY A 154 27.40 31.43 4.06
N GLY A 155 26.51 32.32 4.54
CA GLY A 155 26.79 33.76 4.69
C GLY A 155 26.38 34.37 6.05
N ARG A 156 27.19 35.32 6.57
CA ARG A 156 27.18 35.91 7.93
C ARG A 156 25.89 36.67 8.28
N ARG A 157 25.34 36.43 9.49
CA ARG A 157 24.21 37.17 10.10
C ARG A 157 24.55 38.65 10.29
N GLN A 158 23.66 39.55 9.86
CA GLN A 158 23.65 40.96 10.27
C GLN A 158 22.53 41.18 11.31
N LYS A 159 22.81 41.95 12.37
CA LYS A 159 21.90 42.14 13.51
C LYS A 159 20.71 43.03 13.11
N ALA A 160 19.51 42.63 13.55
CA ALA A 160 18.28 43.42 13.42
C ALA A 160 18.34 44.65 14.34
N PHE A 161 17.97 45.81 13.80
CA PHE A 161 17.73 47.03 14.56
C PHE A 161 16.23 47.12 14.88
N MET A 162 15.88 47.43 16.12
CA MET A 162 14.50 47.60 16.59
C MET A 162 13.99 49.00 16.19
N VAL A 163 12.88 49.07 15.47
CA VAL A 163 12.00 50.26 15.38
C VAL A 163 10.55 49.78 15.46
N ASP A 164 9.73 50.54 16.16
CA ASP A 164 8.40 50.17 16.67
C ASP A 164 7.25 50.37 15.67
N ALA A 165 6.29 49.44 15.75
CA ALA A 165 4.85 49.50 15.41
C ALA A 165 4.35 50.01 14.04
N SER A 166 4.37 49.13 13.02
CA SER A 166 3.16 48.67 12.29
C SER A 166 3.55 47.54 11.31
N SER A 167 3.12 46.30 11.54
CA SER A 167 3.30 45.12 10.65
C SER A 167 4.60 45.10 9.81
N ASP A 168 5.74 45.25 10.47
CA ASP A 168 7.05 45.48 9.83
C ASP A 168 7.73 44.14 9.51
N MET A 169 7.04 43.32 8.69
CA MET A 169 7.52 42.00 8.31
C MET A 169 8.52 42.09 7.16
N ARG A 170 9.70 41.51 7.35
CA ARG A 170 10.77 41.46 6.34
C ARG A 170 11.37 40.08 6.22
N GLY A 171 11.80 39.70 5.02
CA GLY A 171 12.51 38.44 4.79
C GLY A 171 12.06 37.72 3.54
N TYR A 172 12.21 36.39 3.55
CA TYR A 172 11.87 35.58 2.40
C TYR A 172 11.18 34.27 2.78
N ALA A 173 10.42 33.74 1.82
CA ALA A 173 9.82 32.41 1.86
C ALA A 173 10.03 31.71 0.50
N PHE A 174 10.54 30.49 0.52
CA PHE A 174 10.55 29.59 -0.64
C PHE A 174 9.67 28.38 -0.30
N LEU A 175 8.67 28.10 -1.12
CA LEU A 175 7.80 26.93 -1.02
C LEU A 175 8.00 26.06 -2.28
N THR A 176 8.06 24.75 -2.12
CA THR A 176 8.14 23.79 -3.24
C THR A 176 7.08 22.71 -3.11
N SER A 177 6.54 22.22 -4.23
CA SER A 177 5.44 21.25 -4.20
C SER A 177 5.84 19.82 -3.84
N SER A 178 7.12 19.45 -3.95
CA SER A 178 7.61 18.14 -3.49
C SER A 178 8.97 18.25 -2.78
N SER A 179 9.49 17.12 -2.29
CA SER A 179 10.87 16.96 -1.80
C SER A 179 11.82 16.51 -2.93
N GLU A 180 13.14 16.54 -2.69
CA GLU A 180 14.18 16.25 -3.70
C GLU A 180 14.03 14.88 -4.39
N ASP A 181 13.56 13.87 -3.65
CA ASP A 181 13.40 12.49 -4.13
C ASP A 181 11.96 12.16 -4.59
N GLU A 182 11.08 13.17 -4.66
CA GLU A 182 9.65 12.99 -4.93
C GLU A 182 9.19 13.78 -6.16
N ALA A 183 8.33 13.16 -6.95
CA ALA A 183 7.75 13.81 -8.12
C ALA A 183 6.58 14.72 -7.72
N ALA A 184 6.56 15.94 -8.28
CA ALA A 184 5.35 16.75 -8.33
C ALA A 184 4.33 16.11 -9.31
N GLN A 185 3.06 16.04 -8.92
CA GLN A 185 2.02 15.32 -9.66
C GLN A 185 0.87 16.21 -10.12
N GLU A 186 0.32 15.91 -11.29
CA GLU A 186 -0.93 16.49 -11.82
C GLU A 186 -2.06 15.46 -11.91
N SER A 187 -3.31 15.93 -11.89
CA SER A 187 -4.50 15.08 -11.87
C SER A 187 -5.59 15.62 -12.78
N ASP A 188 -6.02 14.82 -13.76
CA ASP A 188 -7.16 15.15 -14.62
C ASP A 188 -8.49 15.25 -13.84
N ALA A 189 -8.61 14.52 -12.73
CA ALA A 189 -9.81 14.55 -11.90
C ALA A 189 -9.96 15.88 -11.14
N ILE A 190 -8.83 16.51 -10.82
CA ILE A 190 -8.77 17.82 -10.17
C ILE A 190 -8.71 18.93 -11.23
N GLY A 191 -8.06 18.67 -12.38
CA GLY A 191 -7.79 19.64 -13.43
C GLY A 191 -6.64 20.59 -13.11
N ALA A 192 -5.69 20.15 -12.27
CA ALA A 192 -4.58 20.94 -11.74
C ALA A 192 -3.49 20.03 -11.14
N SER A 193 -2.33 20.60 -10.78
CA SER A 193 -1.41 19.95 -9.86
C SER A 193 -1.99 19.87 -8.45
N PHE A 194 -1.62 18.84 -7.69
CA PHE A 194 -2.15 18.66 -6.33
C PHE A 194 -1.80 19.84 -5.42
N PHE A 195 -0.55 20.29 -5.43
CA PHE A 195 -0.10 21.38 -4.57
C PHE A 195 -0.76 22.71 -4.94
N SER A 196 -0.78 23.06 -6.22
CA SER A 196 -1.34 24.32 -6.68
C SER A 196 -2.85 24.38 -6.46
N HIS A 197 -3.55 23.27 -6.67
CA HIS A 197 -4.98 23.17 -6.37
C HIS A 197 -5.29 23.47 -4.90
N TYR A 198 -4.59 22.82 -3.97
CA TYR A 198 -4.86 23.01 -2.54
C TYR A 198 -4.32 24.34 -2.01
N LEU A 199 -3.22 24.86 -2.56
CA LEU A 199 -2.75 26.20 -2.26
C LEU A 199 -3.79 27.26 -2.66
N VAL A 200 -4.32 27.18 -3.89
CA VAL A 200 -5.38 28.08 -4.38
C VAL A 200 -6.66 27.91 -3.56
N SER A 201 -7.07 26.68 -3.23
CA SER A 201 -8.22 26.42 -2.34
C SER A 201 -8.02 27.06 -0.97
N GLY A 202 -6.81 26.92 -0.41
CA GLY A 202 -6.41 27.51 0.86
C GLY A 202 -6.50 29.03 0.84
N LEU A 203 -5.91 29.68 -0.17
CA LEU A 203 -5.93 31.12 -0.39
C LEU A 203 -7.34 31.68 -0.65
N ARG A 204 -8.27 30.86 -1.14
CA ARG A 204 -9.70 31.23 -1.23
C ARG A 204 -10.41 31.24 0.13
N GLY A 205 -9.79 30.78 1.21
CA GLY A 205 -10.37 30.77 2.56
C GLY A 205 -10.47 29.39 3.19
N ALA A 206 -10.23 28.30 2.44
CA ALA A 206 -10.26 26.95 3.02
C ALA A 206 -9.18 26.73 4.10
N ALA A 207 -8.11 27.54 4.06
CA ALA A 207 -7.02 27.50 5.01
C ALA A 207 -7.17 28.49 6.18
N ASP A 208 -8.19 29.36 6.19
CA ASP A 208 -8.42 30.26 7.33
C ASP A 208 -8.79 29.41 8.53
N VAL A 209 -7.83 29.10 9.41
CA VAL A 209 -8.03 28.23 10.58
C VAL A 209 -8.45 29.05 11.80
N THR A 210 -8.24 30.36 11.79
CA THR A 210 -8.62 31.25 12.89
C THR A 210 -10.05 31.78 12.79
N GLY A 211 -10.62 31.84 11.58
CA GLY A 211 -11.95 32.37 11.29
C GLY A 211 -11.99 33.90 11.24
N ASP A 212 -10.86 34.58 11.09
CA ASP A 212 -10.80 36.05 11.03
C ASP A 212 -11.01 36.62 9.63
N GLY A 213 -11.18 35.74 8.63
CA GLY A 213 -11.35 36.09 7.22
C GLY A 213 -10.05 36.40 6.50
N ARG A 214 -8.89 36.13 7.13
CA ARG A 214 -7.57 36.29 6.52
C ARG A 214 -6.88 34.93 6.43
N VAL A 215 -6.17 34.72 5.34
CA VAL A 215 -5.34 33.53 5.16
C VAL A 215 -3.89 33.95 5.17
N THR A 216 -3.14 33.47 6.15
CA THR A 216 -1.69 33.69 6.25
C THR A 216 -0.91 32.75 5.34
N LEU A 217 0.35 33.09 5.06
CA LEU A 217 1.27 32.24 4.29
C LEU A 217 1.46 30.87 4.95
N ASN A 218 1.56 30.83 6.28
CA ASN A 218 1.71 29.59 7.03
C ASN A 218 0.44 28.73 6.95
N GLU A 219 -0.74 29.33 7.11
CA GLU A 219 -2.02 28.63 6.96
C GLU A 219 -2.19 28.05 5.56
N ALA A 220 -1.97 28.85 4.52
CA ALA A 220 -2.05 28.42 3.13
C ALA A 220 -1.08 27.26 2.84
N TYR A 221 0.17 27.36 3.32
CA TYR A 221 1.16 26.29 3.16
C TYR A 221 0.76 25.02 3.93
N HIS A 222 0.35 25.12 5.19
CA HIS A 222 -0.05 23.96 6.00
C HIS A 222 -1.26 23.23 5.39
N PHE A 223 -2.25 23.99 4.92
CA PHE A 223 -3.40 23.45 4.22
C PHE A 223 -2.98 22.73 2.92
N ALA A 224 -2.15 23.38 2.09
CA ALA A 224 -1.66 22.78 0.86
C ALA A 224 -0.86 21.49 1.16
N PHE A 225 0.05 21.53 2.12
CA PHE A 225 0.87 20.40 2.53
C PHE A 225 0.03 19.17 2.91
N GLN A 226 -0.91 19.34 3.84
CA GLN A 226 -1.72 18.23 4.35
C GLN A 226 -2.57 17.59 3.24
N ASN A 227 -3.23 18.42 2.44
CA ASN A 227 -4.13 17.91 1.39
C ASN A 227 -3.35 17.35 0.19
N THR A 228 -2.18 17.91 -0.15
CA THR A 228 -1.28 17.32 -1.16
C THR A 228 -0.83 15.93 -0.73
N LEU A 229 -0.37 15.78 0.51
CA LEU A 229 0.05 14.48 1.04
C LEU A 229 -1.11 13.48 1.01
N GLU A 230 -2.26 13.83 1.59
CA GLU A 230 -3.45 12.97 1.61
C GLU A 230 -3.92 12.60 0.18
N GLY A 231 -3.88 13.55 -0.74
CA GLY A 231 -4.29 13.37 -2.13
C GLY A 231 -3.33 12.48 -2.93
N THR A 232 -2.05 12.41 -2.54
CA THR A 232 -1.00 11.72 -3.30
C THR A 232 -0.58 10.37 -2.71
N GLU A 233 -0.78 10.10 -1.42
CA GLU A 233 -0.40 8.85 -0.73
C GLU A 233 -0.78 7.56 -1.47
N ARG A 234 -1.91 7.57 -2.19
CA ARG A 234 -2.46 6.41 -2.92
C ARG A 234 -2.28 6.49 -4.43
N THR A 235 -1.62 7.52 -4.93
CA THR A 235 -1.36 7.70 -6.37
C THR A 235 -0.25 6.76 -6.84
N ARG A 236 -0.10 6.63 -8.15
CA ARG A 236 1.01 5.88 -8.74
C ARG A 236 2.36 6.57 -8.56
N GLY A 237 2.38 7.90 -8.43
CA GLY A 237 3.59 8.68 -8.18
C GLY A 237 4.09 8.58 -6.73
N GLY A 238 3.27 8.02 -5.83
CA GLY A 238 3.59 7.92 -4.41
C GLY A 238 3.20 9.17 -3.63
N ALA A 239 3.50 9.17 -2.33
CA ALA A 239 3.30 10.35 -1.48
C ALA A 239 4.16 11.52 -1.96
N GLN A 240 3.62 12.72 -1.87
CA GLN A 240 4.29 13.98 -2.20
C GLN A 240 4.28 14.87 -0.96
N HIS A 241 5.46 15.31 -0.54
CA HIS A 241 5.69 16.16 0.63
C HIS A 241 6.23 17.53 0.18
N PRO A 242 5.36 18.56 0.10
CA PRO A 242 5.81 19.93 -0.15
C PRO A 242 6.83 20.41 0.89
N ALA A 243 7.85 21.16 0.47
CA ALA A 243 8.89 21.67 1.37
C ALA A 243 8.89 23.20 1.43
N TYR A 244 9.54 23.77 2.45
CA TYR A 244 9.68 25.21 2.59
C TYR A 244 10.99 25.64 3.26
N ASP A 245 11.45 26.85 2.94
CA ASP A 245 12.44 27.62 3.71
C ASP A 245 11.89 29.04 3.92
N ILE A 246 11.44 29.31 5.14
CA ILE A 246 10.90 30.62 5.54
C ILE A 246 11.87 31.24 6.54
N LYS A 247 12.35 32.45 6.22
CA LYS A 247 13.09 33.31 7.15
C LYS A 247 12.47 34.69 7.10
N MET A 248 11.51 34.88 7.98
CA MET A 248 10.81 36.14 8.16
C MET A 248 11.12 36.71 9.55
N THR A 249 11.25 38.03 9.63
CA THR A 249 11.48 38.78 10.87
C THR A 249 10.47 39.91 10.95
N GLY A 250 9.82 40.08 12.09
CA GLY A 250 8.76 41.06 12.30
C GLY A 250 7.72 40.52 13.29
N THR A 251 6.60 41.22 13.44
CA THR A 251 5.49 40.80 14.29
C THR A 251 4.29 40.39 13.42
N GLY A 252 3.70 39.23 13.73
CA GLY A 252 2.58 38.65 12.97
C GLY A 252 3.03 37.64 11.92
N ASP A 253 2.12 37.25 11.03
CA ASP A 253 2.40 36.43 9.84
C ASP A 253 2.12 37.25 8.57
N VAL A 254 2.63 36.81 7.41
CA VAL A 254 2.30 37.44 6.12
C VAL A 254 0.89 37.02 5.73
N VAL A 255 -0.06 37.95 5.76
CA VAL A 255 -1.43 37.74 5.26
C VAL A 255 -1.39 37.70 3.73
N MET A 256 -1.72 36.55 3.14
CA MET A 256 -1.70 36.36 1.68
C MET A 256 -3.01 36.80 1.03
N THR A 257 -4.15 36.50 1.64
CA THR A 257 -5.47 36.90 1.14
C THR A 257 -6.40 37.34 2.27
N ASP A 258 -7.32 38.24 1.94
CA ASP A 258 -8.43 38.65 2.79
C ASP A 258 -9.74 38.31 2.07
N VAL A 259 -10.41 37.24 2.50
CA VAL A 259 -11.63 36.72 1.84
C VAL A 259 -12.80 37.69 1.95
N ARG A 260 -12.69 38.72 2.81
CA ARG A 260 -13.73 39.75 2.96
C ARG A 260 -13.68 40.78 1.84
N GLN A 261 -12.55 40.89 1.14
CA GLN A 261 -12.35 41.80 0.00
C GLN A 261 -12.87 41.24 -1.34
N THR A 262 -13.22 39.95 -1.39
CA THR A 262 -13.72 39.28 -2.60
C THR A 262 -15.00 39.92 -3.14
N SER A 263 -15.24 39.73 -4.44
CA SER A 263 -16.44 40.18 -5.13
C SER A 263 -17.68 39.32 -4.83
N ALA A 264 -17.53 38.05 -4.45
CA ALA A 264 -18.61 37.21 -3.95
C ALA A 264 -18.10 36.13 -2.98
N GLY A 265 -18.98 35.62 -2.11
CA GLY A 265 -18.60 34.64 -1.09
C GLY A 265 -19.58 33.48 -0.96
N LEU A 266 -19.04 32.31 -0.68
CA LEU A 266 -19.79 31.13 -0.26
C LEU A 266 -19.44 30.79 1.19
N VAL A 267 -20.45 30.70 2.04
CA VAL A 267 -20.31 30.42 3.46
C VAL A 267 -20.89 29.04 3.75
N LEU A 268 -20.06 28.14 4.28
CA LEU A 268 -20.50 26.85 4.79
C LEU A 268 -20.80 27.00 6.28
N ALA A 269 -22.07 26.87 6.66
CA ALA A 269 -22.55 27.03 8.04
C ALA A 269 -21.95 26.03 9.03
N GLU A 270 -22.02 26.32 10.33
CA GLU A 270 -21.44 25.49 11.41
C GLU A 270 -22.00 24.07 11.49
N SER A 271 -23.28 23.91 11.12
CA SER A 271 -24.02 22.65 11.02
C SER A 271 -23.41 21.67 10.01
N LEU A 272 -22.77 22.18 8.96
CA LEU A 272 -22.16 21.39 7.91
C LEU A 272 -20.85 20.72 8.38
N GLN A 273 -20.56 19.51 7.90
CA GLN A 273 -19.29 18.83 8.17
C GLN A 273 -18.95 17.84 7.05
N GLY A 274 -17.66 17.52 6.91
CA GLY A 274 -17.16 16.56 5.94
C GLY A 274 -16.36 17.20 4.81
N ARG A 275 -16.20 16.49 3.69
CA ARG A 275 -15.43 16.97 2.53
C ARG A 275 -16.35 17.67 1.53
N PHE A 276 -15.98 18.87 1.11
CA PHE A 276 -16.72 19.71 0.19
C PHE A 276 -15.94 19.86 -1.12
N PHE A 277 -16.67 19.76 -2.23
CA PHE A 277 -16.14 20.01 -3.57
C PHE A 277 -16.99 21.08 -4.25
N ILE A 278 -16.37 22.22 -4.57
CA ILE A 278 -17.05 23.37 -5.16
C ILE A 278 -16.68 23.41 -6.64
N ARG A 279 -17.67 23.25 -7.52
CA ARG A 279 -17.49 23.32 -8.98
C ARG A 279 -18.22 24.50 -9.57
N ASN A 280 -17.61 25.17 -10.54
CA ASN A 280 -18.28 26.22 -11.31
C ASN A 280 -19.23 25.62 -12.38
N ALA A 281 -19.92 26.48 -13.13
CA ALA A 281 -20.79 26.10 -14.24
C ALA A 281 -20.08 25.25 -15.31
N ASN A 282 -18.77 25.45 -15.52
CA ASN A 282 -17.95 24.67 -16.45
C ASN A 282 -17.54 23.29 -15.90
N ARG A 283 -18.00 22.92 -14.70
CA ARG A 283 -17.65 21.70 -13.95
C ARG A 283 -16.20 21.63 -13.50
N GLN A 284 -15.45 22.73 -13.55
CA GLN A 284 -14.10 22.82 -13.02
C GLN A 284 -14.15 22.86 -11.49
N LEU A 285 -13.27 22.11 -10.83
CA LEU A 285 -13.16 22.09 -9.37
C LEU A 285 -12.39 23.32 -8.90
N ILE A 286 -13.12 24.27 -8.31
CA ILE A 286 -12.57 25.58 -7.89
C ILE A 286 -11.96 25.51 -6.49
N ALA A 287 -12.58 24.73 -5.60
CA ALA A 287 -12.07 24.52 -4.26
C ALA A 287 -12.46 23.13 -3.74
N GLU A 288 -11.54 22.52 -3.00
CA GLU A 288 -11.76 21.30 -2.23
C GLU A 288 -11.27 21.53 -0.79
N LEU A 289 -12.06 21.09 0.19
CA LEU A 289 -11.67 21.16 1.59
C LEU A 289 -12.37 20.11 2.46
N PHE A 290 -11.73 19.75 3.56
CA PHE A 290 -12.38 19.09 4.68
C PHE A 290 -12.76 20.12 5.74
N LYS A 291 -14.05 20.17 6.10
CA LYS A 291 -14.60 21.07 7.11
C LYS A 291 -14.98 20.28 8.38
N PRO A 292 -14.33 20.54 9.53
CA PRO A 292 -14.74 19.94 10.79
C PRO A 292 -16.09 20.52 11.27
N ALA A 293 -16.78 19.76 12.12
CA ALA A 293 -18.07 20.16 12.70
C ALA A 293 -17.95 21.44 13.55
N GLY A 294 -19.03 22.23 13.60
CA GLY A 294 -19.14 23.37 14.53
C GLY A 294 -18.31 24.60 14.13
N ARG A 295 -17.79 24.63 12.91
CA ARG A 295 -16.95 25.72 12.41
C ARG A 295 -17.54 26.34 11.16
N ARG A 296 -17.70 27.65 11.10
CA ARG A 296 -18.04 28.37 9.86
C ARG A 296 -16.81 28.44 8.95
N VAL A 297 -16.98 28.20 7.65
CA VAL A 297 -15.93 28.41 6.63
C VAL A 297 -16.46 29.35 5.56
N GLU A 298 -15.70 30.38 5.21
CA GLU A 298 -16.02 31.32 4.14
C GLU A 298 -15.01 31.16 3.00
N LEU A 299 -15.52 31.01 1.79
CA LEU A 299 -14.75 30.89 0.57
C LEU A 299 -15.00 32.12 -0.30
N GLY A 300 -13.93 32.83 -0.67
CA GLY A 300 -13.96 33.88 -1.67
C GLY A 300 -14.01 33.31 -3.09
N LEU A 301 -15.10 33.62 -3.78
CA LEU A 301 -15.42 33.16 -5.13
C LEU A 301 -15.76 34.36 -6.02
N GLU A 302 -15.82 34.11 -7.33
CA GLU A 302 -16.30 35.12 -8.27
C GLU A 302 -17.83 35.03 -8.40
N PRO A 303 -18.48 36.06 -8.94
CA PRO A 303 -19.88 35.97 -9.32
C PRO A 303 -20.08 34.85 -10.35
N GLY A 304 -21.08 34.01 -10.14
CA GLY A 304 -21.38 32.88 -11.01
C GLY A 304 -22.18 31.78 -10.33
N THR A 305 -22.47 30.73 -11.09
CA THR A 305 -23.19 29.55 -10.60
C THR A 305 -22.21 28.47 -10.16
N TYR A 306 -22.44 27.93 -8.97
CA TYR A 306 -21.65 26.86 -8.39
C TYR A 306 -22.51 25.68 -7.98
N ARG A 307 -21.91 24.49 -8.06
CA ARG A 307 -22.45 23.25 -7.51
C ARG A 307 -21.53 22.78 -6.39
N VAL A 308 -22.10 22.64 -5.20
CA VAL A 308 -21.39 22.23 -4.00
C VAL A 308 -21.76 20.79 -3.70
N HIS A 309 -20.78 19.90 -3.75
CA HIS A 309 -20.96 18.50 -3.36
C HIS A 309 -20.36 18.28 -1.97
N MET A 310 -21.19 17.81 -1.05
CA MET A 310 -20.78 17.38 0.28
C MET A 310 -20.68 15.85 0.31
N ALA A 311 -19.50 15.32 0.58
CA ALA A 311 -19.27 13.89 0.78
C ALA A 311 -19.28 13.54 2.27
N ARG A 312 -20.23 12.69 2.67
CA ARG A 312 -20.28 12.01 3.98
C ARG A 312 -19.97 10.51 3.80
N GLU A 313 -19.68 9.78 4.88
CA GLU A 313 -19.28 8.36 4.81
C GLU A 313 -20.30 7.47 4.06
N ILE A 314 -21.59 7.78 4.18
CA ILE A 314 -22.69 6.91 3.70
C ILE A 314 -23.57 7.60 2.64
N GLN A 315 -23.55 8.94 2.56
CA GLN A 315 -24.41 9.74 1.68
C GLN A 315 -23.60 10.86 1.03
N SER A 316 -23.95 11.19 -0.22
CA SER A 316 -23.52 12.43 -0.86
C SER A 316 -24.70 13.39 -0.89
N ALA A 317 -24.46 14.67 -0.70
CA ALA A 317 -25.50 15.68 -0.86
C ALA A 317 -24.99 16.77 -1.79
N THR A 318 -25.90 17.41 -2.52
CA THR A 318 -25.55 18.46 -3.48
C THR A 318 -26.42 19.67 -3.28
N ALA A 319 -25.81 20.86 -3.35
CA ALA A 319 -26.49 22.14 -3.38
C ALA A 319 -26.06 22.90 -4.65
N SER A 320 -26.95 23.75 -5.18
CA SER A 320 -26.62 24.68 -6.27
C SER A 320 -26.78 26.10 -5.73
N VAL A 321 -25.79 26.95 -5.98
CA VAL A 321 -25.75 28.32 -5.48
C VAL A 321 -25.41 29.28 -6.61
N GLU A 322 -26.10 30.40 -6.67
CA GLU A 322 -25.82 31.49 -7.59
C GLU A 322 -25.32 32.68 -6.79
N LEU A 323 -24.11 33.14 -7.12
CA LEU A 323 -23.44 34.25 -6.45
C LEU A 323 -23.46 35.47 -7.36
N ALA A 324 -24.12 36.54 -6.93
CA ALA A 324 -24.01 37.86 -7.55
C ALA A 324 -22.85 38.68 -6.95
N MET A 325 -22.48 39.76 -7.62
CA MET A 325 -21.48 40.69 -7.11
C MET A 325 -21.93 41.33 -5.79
N GLY A 326 -21.04 41.32 -4.78
CA GLY A 326 -21.26 41.76 -3.41
C GLY A 326 -22.01 40.75 -2.53
N GLN A 327 -22.48 39.64 -3.08
CA GLN A 327 -23.31 38.67 -2.37
C GLN A 327 -22.46 37.65 -1.60
N ARG A 328 -22.95 37.27 -0.42
CA ARG A 328 -22.43 36.17 0.39
C ARG A 328 -23.56 35.22 0.68
N GLU A 329 -23.55 34.06 0.05
CA GLU A 329 -24.56 33.03 0.27
C GLU A 329 -24.13 32.08 1.38
N ILE A 330 -25.04 31.77 2.28
CA ILE A 330 -24.84 30.83 3.37
C ILE A 330 -25.55 29.53 2.99
N LEU A 331 -24.80 28.43 2.94
CA LEU A 331 -25.35 27.09 2.84
C LEU A 331 -25.41 26.44 4.22
N ASP A 332 -26.58 25.95 4.57
CA ASP A 332 -26.88 25.11 5.73
C ASP A 332 -27.29 23.69 5.27
N GLU A 333 -27.57 22.77 6.19
CA GLU A 333 -27.97 21.40 5.88
C GLU A 333 -29.24 21.34 5.02
N ASP A 334 -30.18 22.27 5.20
CA ASP A 334 -31.46 22.32 4.49
C ASP A 334 -31.31 22.68 3.00
N ASP A 335 -30.20 23.29 2.60
CA ASP A 335 -29.91 23.65 1.20
C ASP A 335 -29.39 22.47 0.38
N PHE A 336 -29.08 21.34 1.04
CA PHE A 336 -28.52 20.16 0.39
C PHE A 336 -29.58 19.12 0.08
N GLU A 337 -29.70 18.77 -1.19
CA GLU A 337 -30.48 17.62 -1.61
C GLU A 337 -29.62 16.35 -1.45
N ILE A 338 -30.13 15.36 -0.68
CA ILE A 338 -29.46 14.06 -0.53
C ILE A 338 -29.51 13.34 -1.88
N VAL A 339 -28.34 13.21 -2.49
CA VAL A 339 -28.16 12.38 -3.68
C VAL A 339 -27.68 11.03 -3.19
N ALA A 340 -28.59 10.04 -3.16
CA ALA A 340 -28.17 8.65 -2.98
C ALA A 340 -27.03 8.39 -3.97
N ARG A 341 -25.85 8.00 -3.48
CA ARG A 341 -24.72 7.68 -4.35
C ARG A 341 -25.24 6.73 -5.42
N GLU A 342 -25.26 7.18 -6.67
CA GLU A 342 -25.66 6.33 -7.78
C GLU A 342 -24.78 5.09 -7.67
N ARG A 343 -25.38 3.89 -7.68
CA ARG A 343 -24.63 2.64 -7.70
C ARG A 343 -23.94 2.52 -9.06
N THR A 344 -22.91 3.33 -9.27
CA THR A 344 -22.00 3.16 -10.39
C THR A 344 -21.24 1.87 -10.10
N THR A 345 -21.37 0.89 -11.00
CA THR A 345 -20.39 -0.18 -11.04
C THR A 345 -19.06 0.45 -11.41
N THR A 346 -18.06 0.27 -10.56
CA THR A 346 -16.70 0.77 -10.82
C THR A 346 -16.21 0.14 -12.14
N ARG A 347 -16.25 0.89 -13.25
CA ARG A 347 -15.53 0.48 -14.46
C ARG A 347 -14.05 0.69 -14.16
N GLY A 348 -13.30 -0.41 -14.12
CA GLY A 348 -11.89 -0.37 -13.76
C GLY A 348 -11.60 -0.33 -12.26
N GLY A 349 -12.56 -0.72 -11.40
CA GLY A 349 -12.24 -1.00 -10.00
C GLY A 349 -11.08 -1.98 -9.94
N ILE A 350 -9.93 -1.51 -9.46
CA ILE A 350 -8.75 -2.33 -9.22
C ILE A 350 -9.18 -3.35 -8.18
N LYS A 351 -9.66 -4.49 -8.66
CA LYS A 351 -9.65 -5.71 -7.89
C LYS A 351 -8.19 -5.92 -7.58
N TYR A 352 -7.78 -5.79 -6.31
CA TYR A 352 -6.69 -6.60 -5.77
C TYR A 352 -7.15 -8.07 -5.83
N SER A 353 -7.31 -8.54 -7.06
CA SER A 353 -7.44 -9.91 -7.43
C SER A 353 -6.00 -10.33 -7.58
N VAL A 354 -5.34 -10.57 -6.45
CA VAL A 354 -4.14 -11.41 -6.43
C VAL A 354 -4.59 -12.81 -6.84
N LYS A 355 -4.88 -12.99 -8.13
CA LYS A 355 -5.16 -14.29 -8.75
C LYS A 355 -3.82 -14.94 -8.97
N ARG A 356 -3.22 -15.36 -7.86
CA ARG A 356 -2.01 -16.16 -7.83
C ARG A 356 -2.42 -17.58 -7.52
N SER A 357 -2.03 -18.48 -8.41
CA SER A 357 -2.09 -19.91 -8.19
C SER A 357 -0.71 -20.39 -7.77
N ARG A 358 -0.67 -21.44 -6.96
CA ARG A 358 0.58 -22.14 -6.68
C ARG A 358 0.38 -23.64 -6.54
N ILE A 359 1.40 -24.38 -6.94
CA ILE A 359 1.59 -25.78 -6.56
C ILE A 359 2.58 -25.80 -5.41
N GLU A 360 2.21 -26.49 -4.34
CA GLU A 360 2.97 -26.67 -3.12
C GLU A 360 3.32 -28.16 -3.01
N LEU A 361 4.62 -28.47 -3.05
CA LEU A 361 5.16 -29.79 -2.74
C LEU A 361 5.50 -29.81 -1.24
N ARG A 362 5.02 -30.81 -0.52
CA ARG A 362 5.21 -30.95 0.93
C ARG A 362 5.89 -32.28 1.24
N GLY A 363 6.87 -32.24 2.13
CA GLY A 363 7.51 -33.40 2.71
C GLY A 363 7.49 -33.29 4.23
N GLY A 364 7.14 -34.37 4.93
CA GLY A 364 6.99 -34.29 6.38
C GLY A 364 6.82 -35.62 7.09
N TYR A 365 6.47 -35.49 8.36
CA TYR A 365 6.24 -36.58 9.29
C TYR A 365 4.80 -36.53 9.79
N TRP A 366 4.12 -37.68 9.82
CA TRP A 366 2.76 -37.80 10.35
C TRP A 366 2.68 -38.97 11.32
N ASN A 367 2.21 -38.72 12.54
CA ASN A 367 2.24 -39.73 13.61
C ASN A 367 0.84 -40.09 14.11
N PRO A 368 0.25 -41.21 13.68
CA PRO A 368 -1.05 -41.66 14.18
C PRO A 368 -1.06 -41.93 15.69
N VAL A 369 -2.06 -41.41 16.40
CA VAL A 369 -2.25 -41.59 17.86
C VAL A 369 -2.53 -43.07 18.18
N GLY A 370 -1.92 -43.57 19.26
CA GLY A 370 -2.08 -44.96 19.72
C GLY A 370 -0.85 -45.85 19.50
N ARG A 371 0.34 -45.28 19.20
CA ARG A 371 1.61 -46.02 19.20
C ARG A 371 2.52 -45.51 20.33
N SER A 372 2.86 -46.41 21.26
CA SER A 372 3.97 -46.28 22.18
C SER A 372 5.24 -46.72 21.46
N THR A 373 5.88 -45.83 20.72
CA THR A 373 7.28 -46.00 20.33
C THR A 373 8.02 -44.71 20.61
N THR A 374 8.70 -44.70 21.76
CA THR A 374 9.72 -43.74 22.15
C THR A 374 10.92 -43.91 21.22
N SER A 375 10.87 -43.35 20.01
CA SER A 375 12.04 -43.26 19.14
C SER A 375 12.07 -41.91 18.45
N THR A 376 12.71 -40.97 19.12
CA THR A 376 13.09 -39.66 18.61
C THR A 376 14.17 -39.86 17.53
N GLY A 377 13.75 -39.97 16.26
CA GLY A 377 14.62 -39.93 15.08
C GLY A 377 14.91 -41.29 14.43
N GLY A 378 14.57 -41.42 13.14
CA GLY A 378 15.02 -42.52 12.28
C GLY A 378 14.25 -42.61 10.96
N LEU A 379 14.84 -42.12 9.87
CA LEU A 379 14.50 -42.56 8.51
C LEU A 379 15.08 -43.97 8.36
N ALA A 380 14.20 -44.96 8.21
CA ALA A 380 14.52 -46.39 8.07
C ALA A 380 15.15 -47.08 9.29
N ARG A 381 14.56 -48.19 9.76
CA ARG A 381 15.17 -49.09 10.76
C ARG A 381 15.62 -50.37 10.05
N GLN A 382 16.88 -50.76 10.21
CA GLN A 382 17.41 -52.02 9.70
C GLN A 382 17.86 -52.88 10.89
N SER A 383 17.32 -54.10 11.00
CA SER A 383 17.80 -55.10 11.97
C SER A 383 18.27 -56.36 11.24
N VAL A 384 19.41 -56.90 11.67
CA VAL A 384 20.02 -58.11 11.12
C VAL A 384 20.12 -59.14 12.24
N GLY A 385 19.45 -60.29 12.06
CA GLY A 385 19.52 -61.46 12.94
C GLY A 385 19.91 -62.71 12.13
N SER A 386 20.06 -63.87 12.79
CA SER A 386 20.50 -65.15 12.22
C SER A 386 19.68 -65.60 10.99
N GLY A 387 19.99 -65.06 9.81
CA GLY A 387 19.32 -65.35 8.53
C GLY A 387 18.15 -64.43 8.15
N LEU A 388 17.95 -63.29 8.84
CA LEU A 388 16.85 -62.35 8.58
C LEU A 388 17.36 -60.89 8.49
N VAL A 389 16.98 -60.18 7.43
CA VAL A 389 17.12 -58.71 7.32
C VAL A 389 15.73 -58.10 7.29
N GLN A 390 15.43 -57.23 8.25
CA GLN A 390 14.19 -56.48 8.32
C GLN A 390 14.46 -54.99 8.13
N GLN A 391 13.75 -54.35 7.20
CA GLN A 391 13.81 -52.91 6.95
C GLN A 391 12.42 -52.29 7.08
N SER A 392 12.26 -51.25 7.91
CA SER A 392 10.98 -50.53 8.02
C SER A 392 11.12 -49.03 7.74
N ALA A 393 10.18 -48.45 6.99
CA ALA A 393 10.05 -47.01 6.79
C ALA A 393 8.65 -46.58 7.27
N GLU A 394 8.60 -45.62 8.19
CA GLU A 394 7.37 -45.27 8.89
C GLU A 394 7.09 -43.78 8.84
N ASN A 395 5.82 -43.41 8.78
CA ASN A 395 5.31 -42.06 9.04
C ASN A 395 5.84 -40.96 8.10
N VAL A 396 6.33 -41.32 6.90
CA VAL A 396 6.80 -40.36 5.89
C VAL A 396 5.63 -39.88 5.05
N MET A 397 5.48 -38.57 4.94
CA MET A 397 4.47 -37.92 4.10
C MET A 397 5.11 -37.21 2.91
N GLY A 398 4.56 -37.47 1.72
CA GLY A 398 4.67 -36.58 0.56
C GLY A 398 3.29 -36.05 0.16
N ALA A 399 3.15 -34.74 -0.08
CA ALA A 399 1.90 -34.17 -0.56
C ALA A 399 2.09 -33.14 -1.66
N VAL A 400 1.10 -33.05 -2.53
CA VAL A 400 0.95 -31.96 -3.51
C VAL A 400 -0.32 -31.20 -3.17
N ALA A 401 -0.24 -29.89 -3.07
CA ALA A 401 -1.40 -29.04 -2.93
C ALA A 401 -1.46 -28.00 -4.05
N TYR A 402 -2.64 -27.81 -4.61
CA TYR A 402 -2.95 -26.67 -5.46
C TYR A 402 -3.67 -25.62 -4.62
N ILE A 403 -3.12 -24.41 -4.58
CA ILE A 403 -3.64 -23.31 -3.79
C ILE A 403 -3.99 -22.15 -4.72
N TYR A 404 -5.24 -21.71 -4.64
CA TYR A 404 -5.79 -20.62 -5.44
C TYR A 404 -6.12 -19.43 -4.54
N GLN A 405 -5.38 -18.34 -4.71
CA GLN A 405 -5.56 -17.14 -3.90
C GLN A 405 -6.82 -16.37 -4.36
N LEU A 406 -7.76 -16.17 -3.44
CA LEU A 406 -9.01 -15.41 -3.67
C LEU A 406 -8.85 -13.92 -3.35
N LYS A 407 -8.16 -13.62 -2.24
CA LYS A 407 -7.84 -12.28 -1.73
C LYS A 407 -6.44 -12.31 -1.13
N GLU A 408 -5.85 -11.17 -0.81
CA GLU A 408 -4.50 -11.12 -0.20
C GLU A 408 -4.35 -12.03 1.02
N ASN A 409 -5.39 -12.16 1.84
CA ASN A 409 -5.42 -12.95 3.06
C ASN A 409 -6.19 -14.28 2.98
N LEU A 410 -6.77 -14.64 1.84
CA LEU A 410 -7.64 -15.82 1.72
C LEU A 410 -7.35 -16.65 0.47
N ALA A 411 -7.17 -17.96 0.63
CA ALA A 411 -6.97 -18.91 -0.46
C ALA A 411 -7.83 -20.17 -0.31
N LEU A 412 -8.24 -20.74 -1.45
CA LEU A 412 -8.79 -22.09 -1.55
C LEU A 412 -7.65 -23.08 -1.81
N MET A 413 -7.80 -24.31 -1.31
CA MET A 413 -6.81 -25.36 -1.42
C MET A 413 -7.45 -26.68 -1.80
N VAL A 414 -6.80 -27.40 -2.70
CA VAL A 414 -6.96 -28.84 -2.89
C VAL A 414 -5.63 -29.50 -2.53
N ARG A 415 -5.65 -30.46 -1.60
CA ARG A 415 -4.47 -31.20 -1.15
C ARG A 415 -4.67 -32.68 -1.47
N TRP A 416 -3.69 -33.25 -2.16
CA TRP A 416 -3.58 -34.67 -2.40
C TRP A 416 -2.25 -35.16 -1.83
N ALA A 417 -2.27 -36.12 -0.90
CA ALA A 417 -1.04 -36.66 -0.33
C ALA A 417 -0.92 -38.17 -0.55
N GLY A 418 0.32 -38.63 -0.67
CA GLY A 418 0.70 -40.02 -0.42
C GLY A 418 1.39 -40.09 0.94
N LEU A 419 0.72 -40.67 1.94
CA LEU A 419 1.32 -40.95 3.26
C LEU A 419 1.76 -42.40 3.26
N ILE A 420 3.04 -42.66 3.41
CA ILE A 420 3.51 -44.01 3.74
C ILE A 420 3.32 -44.16 5.25
N ALA A 421 2.29 -44.89 5.66
CA ALA A 421 2.04 -45.14 7.08
C ALA A 421 3.04 -46.17 7.62
N GLU A 422 3.25 -47.25 6.87
CA GLU A 422 4.15 -48.35 7.25
C GLU A 422 4.62 -49.07 5.99
N ILE A 423 5.94 -49.28 5.85
CA ILE A 423 6.50 -50.29 4.95
C ILE A 423 7.36 -51.20 5.81
N GLU A 424 7.15 -52.51 5.71
CA GLU A 424 7.94 -53.54 6.34
C GLU A 424 8.44 -54.52 5.27
N GLN A 425 9.76 -54.64 5.14
CA GLN A 425 10.39 -55.61 4.25
C GLN A 425 11.14 -56.64 5.11
N ASN A 426 10.82 -57.91 4.90
CA ASN A 426 11.46 -59.04 5.56
C ASN A 426 12.13 -59.94 4.51
N VAL A 427 13.44 -60.11 4.63
CA VAL A 427 14.24 -61.01 3.78
C VAL A 427 14.73 -62.17 4.63
N GLY A 428 14.26 -63.38 4.33
CA GLY A 428 14.68 -64.62 4.98
C GLY A 428 15.28 -65.63 4.01
N VAL A 429 15.77 -66.76 4.56
CA VAL A 429 16.48 -67.81 3.81
C VAL A 429 15.64 -68.42 2.67
N ILE A 430 14.32 -68.38 2.77
CA ILE A 430 13.38 -69.04 1.84
C ILE A 430 12.44 -68.07 1.09
N GLY A 431 12.59 -66.76 1.28
CA GLY A 431 11.75 -65.77 0.58
C GLY A 431 11.85 -64.32 1.07
N ILE A 432 11.23 -63.42 0.31
CA ILE A 432 11.09 -61.98 0.56
C ILE A 432 9.61 -61.67 0.79
N SER A 433 9.29 -60.90 1.82
CA SER A 433 7.95 -60.31 1.99
C SER A 433 8.03 -58.80 2.16
N GLU A 434 7.11 -58.09 1.52
CA GLU A 434 6.97 -56.64 1.57
C GLU A 434 5.52 -56.27 1.87
N ASP A 435 5.36 -55.43 2.87
CA ASP A 435 4.11 -55.17 3.55
C ASP A 435 3.97 -53.65 3.67
N ALA A 436 3.01 -53.04 2.95
CA ALA A 436 2.90 -51.59 2.80
C ALA A 436 1.48 -51.09 3.10
N VAL A 437 1.36 -50.23 4.11
CA VAL A 437 0.15 -49.46 4.42
C VAL A 437 0.36 -48.00 4.02
N VAL A 438 -0.49 -47.50 3.13
CA VAL A 438 -0.42 -46.15 2.59
C VAL A 438 -1.76 -45.45 2.80
N VAL A 439 -1.76 -44.28 3.41
CA VAL A 439 -2.96 -43.44 3.59
C VAL A 439 -2.86 -42.23 2.67
N MET A 440 -3.88 -41.96 1.86
CA MET A 440 -3.88 -40.92 0.86
C MET A 440 -5.06 -39.97 1.08
N PRO A 441 -4.84 -38.80 1.70
CA PRO A 441 -5.87 -37.79 1.84
C PRO A 441 -6.08 -37.02 0.53
N LEU A 442 -7.34 -36.86 0.14
CA LEU A 442 -7.81 -35.89 -0.84
C LEU A 442 -8.71 -34.88 -0.11
N LEU A 443 -8.18 -33.69 0.16
CA LEU A 443 -8.81 -32.70 1.02
C LEU A 443 -9.02 -31.38 0.28
N PHE A 444 -10.18 -30.77 0.53
CA PHE A 444 -10.54 -29.45 0.06
C PHE A 444 -10.64 -28.52 1.26
N GLY A 445 -10.08 -27.32 1.16
CA GLY A 445 -10.01 -26.44 2.32
C GLY A 445 -9.73 -25.00 2.00
N VAL A 446 -9.60 -24.24 3.09
CA VAL A 446 -9.35 -22.80 3.08
C VAL A 446 -8.10 -22.53 3.89
N ARG A 447 -7.25 -21.64 3.36
CA ARG A 447 -6.08 -21.10 4.04
C ARG A 447 -6.26 -19.60 4.24
N TYR A 448 -6.15 -19.14 5.48
CA TYR A 448 -6.26 -17.73 5.85
C TYR A 448 -4.93 -17.22 6.37
N TYR A 449 -4.42 -16.13 5.79
CA TYR A 449 -3.18 -15.48 6.18
C TYR A 449 -3.47 -14.29 7.10
N TRP A 450 -2.67 -14.10 8.14
CA TRP A 450 -2.79 -12.93 8.99
C TRP A 450 -2.45 -11.64 8.23
N PRO A 451 -3.22 -10.54 8.42
CA PRO A 451 -2.95 -9.26 7.79
C PRO A 451 -1.81 -8.53 8.52
N LEU A 452 -0.58 -8.98 8.31
CA LEU A 452 0.61 -8.27 8.79
C LEU A 452 1.09 -7.28 7.71
N ALA A 453 1.67 -6.16 8.16
CA ALA A 453 2.41 -5.20 7.31
C ALA A 453 3.40 -5.94 6.38
N PRO A 454 3.79 -5.38 5.22
CA PRO A 454 4.53 -6.10 4.20
C PRO A 454 5.77 -6.79 4.77
N SER A 455 5.68 -8.11 4.88
CA SER A 455 6.69 -8.99 5.46
C SER A 455 6.89 -10.20 4.55
N PRO A 456 8.14 -10.68 4.37
CA PRO A 456 8.38 -11.92 3.64
C PRO A 456 7.83 -13.15 4.36
N PHE A 457 7.48 -13.03 5.65
CA PHE A 457 6.88 -14.07 6.47
C PHE A 457 5.35 -13.94 6.48
N ARG A 458 4.66 -15.00 6.06
CA ARG A 458 3.21 -15.03 5.93
C ARG A 458 2.64 -16.17 6.79
N PRO A 459 2.35 -15.91 8.07
CA PRO A 459 1.70 -16.90 8.92
C PRO A 459 0.25 -17.14 8.46
N TYR A 460 -0.18 -18.39 8.55
CA TYR A 460 -1.52 -18.80 8.14
C TYR A 460 -2.10 -19.88 9.05
N VAL A 461 -3.43 -19.95 9.03
CA VAL A 461 -4.21 -21.11 9.50
C VAL A 461 -4.88 -21.79 8.32
N VAL A 462 -5.08 -23.09 8.43
CA VAL A 462 -5.70 -23.91 7.40
C VAL A 462 -6.69 -24.88 8.03
N ALA A 463 -7.84 -25.01 7.37
CA ALA A 463 -8.82 -26.04 7.66
C ALA A 463 -9.25 -26.70 6.35
N SER A 464 -9.27 -28.03 6.31
CA SER A 464 -9.71 -28.80 5.16
C SER A 464 -10.46 -30.06 5.57
N ALA A 465 -11.29 -30.58 4.68
CA ALA A 465 -12.04 -31.81 4.87
C ALA A 465 -12.11 -32.60 3.58
N GLY A 466 -12.31 -33.91 3.69
CA GLY A 466 -12.43 -34.79 2.53
C GLY A 466 -12.24 -36.25 2.86
N SER A 467 -11.79 -37.00 1.87
CA SER A 467 -11.65 -38.44 1.94
C SER A 467 -10.21 -38.85 2.20
N TYR A 468 -10.04 -39.90 2.99
CA TYR A 468 -8.79 -40.59 3.23
C TYR A 468 -8.91 -41.98 2.63
N PHE A 469 -8.14 -42.24 1.58
CA PHE A 469 -8.02 -43.58 1.01
C PHE A 469 -6.92 -44.32 1.73
N LEU A 470 -7.10 -45.59 2.04
CA LEU A 470 -6.08 -46.42 2.65
C LEU A 470 -5.87 -47.62 1.74
N SER A 471 -4.62 -47.87 1.36
CA SER A 471 -4.17 -49.05 0.64
C SER A 471 -3.29 -49.89 1.56
N ASP A 472 -3.66 -51.15 1.76
CA ASP A 472 -2.86 -52.16 2.46
C ASP A 472 -2.44 -53.21 1.43
N THR A 473 -1.14 -53.41 1.24
CA THR A 473 -0.59 -54.30 0.22
C THR A 473 0.44 -55.22 0.85
N SER A 474 0.30 -56.53 0.63
CA SER A 474 1.25 -57.56 1.07
C SER A 474 1.72 -58.32 -0.17
N GLN A 475 3.03 -58.33 -0.41
CA GLN A 475 3.68 -59.08 -1.47
C GLN A 475 4.64 -60.10 -0.87
N LYS A 476 4.52 -61.37 -1.25
CA LYS A 476 5.41 -62.44 -0.80
C LYS A 476 5.99 -63.19 -1.99
N VAL A 477 7.30 -63.44 -1.95
CA VAL A 477 8.07 -64.17 -2.97
C VAL A 477 8.86 -65.27 -2.27
N GLY A 478 8.60 -66.54 -2.57
CA GLY A 478 9.28 -67.67 -1.93
C GLY A 478 9.39 -68.92 -2.84
N ILE A 479 10.17 -69.90 -2.37
CA ILE A 479 10.45 -71.17 -3.09
C ILE A 479 9.86 -72.36 -2.29
N GLY A 480 9.06 -73.22 -2.94
CA GLY A 480 8.62 -74.51 -2.37
C GLY A 480 7.22 -74.54 -1.73
N ARG A 481 6.62 -75.74 -1.70
CA ARG A 481 5.18 -76.03 -1.74
C ARG A 481 4.53 -76.09 -0.35
N ASP A 482 4.23 -74.93 0.23
CA ASP A 482 3.04 -74.67 1.08
C ASP A 482 2.98 -73.18 1.47
N VAL A 483 2.15 -72.43 0.73
CA VAL A 483 1.68 -71.08 1.11
C VAL A 483 0.20 -71.30 1.41
N PRO A 484 -0.24 -71.52 2.68
CA PRO A 484 -0.08 -70.60 3.82
C PRO A 484 0.27 -71.27 5.19
N ASN A 485 0.97 -70.56 6.10
CA ASN A 485 1.36 -71.00 7.48
C ASN A 485 1.98 -72.41 7.57
N VAL A 486 3.31 -72.53 7.48
CA VAL A 486 4.01 -73.79 7.83
C VAL A 486 4.76 -73.62 9.15
N ASP A 487 4.07 -74.01 10.22
CA ASP A 487 4.72 -74.65 11.37
C ASP A 487 5.34 -75.96 10.88
N ILE A 488 6.64 -76.15 11.11
CA ILE A 488 7.32 -77.39 10.74
C ILE A 488 7.09 -78.41 11.87
N GLU A 489 6.02 -79.20 11.77
CA GLU A 489 5.90 -80.47 12.50
C GLU A 489 6.56 -81.58 11.69
N ALA A 490 7.69 -82.09 12.17
CA ALA A 490 8.41 -83.20 11.55
C ALA A 490 7.75 -84.55 11.91
N GLU A 491 6.66 -84.90 11.21
CA GLU A 491 6.14 -86.27 11.24
C GLU A 491 7.04 -87.21 10.43
N GLY A 492 7.49 -88.31 11.04
CA GLY A 492 8.13 -89.43 10.35
C GLY A 492 9.63 -89.63 10.61
N VAL A 493 10.27 -88.83 11.46
CA VAL A 493 11.64 -89.09 11.92
C VAL A 493 11.59 -90.07 13.10
N SER A 494 11.89 -91.35 12.86
CA SER A 494 11.99 -92.33 13.94
C SER A 494 13.28 -92.13 14.73
N VAL A 495 13.15 -91.55 15.91
CA VAL A 495 14.24 -91.35 16.85
C VAL A 495 14.25 -92.54 17.82
N LYS A 496 15.23 -93.44 17.71
CA LYS A 496 15.39 -94.51 18.71
C LYS A 496 16.21 -93.96 19.87
N VAL A 497 15.57 -93.95 21.04
CA VAL A 497 16.15 -93.55 22.32
C VAL A 497 16.35 -94.81 23.14
N GLN A 498 17.58 -95.08 23.59
CA GLN A 498 17.89 -96.23 24.44
C GLN A 498 18.18 -95.71 25.86
N GLU A 499 17.45 -96.19 26.87
CA GLU A 499 17.66 -95.81 28.28
C GLU A 499 18.20 -97.00 29.10
N ASP A 500 19.03 -96.73 30.12
CA ASP A 500 19.58 -97.74 31.04
C ASP A 500 18.61 -98.10 32.19
N ASP A 501 18.97 -99.07 33.03
CA ASP A 501 18.12 -99.59 34.13
C ASP A 501 17.84 -98.56 35.25
N GLU A 502 18.45 -97.36 35.19
CA GLU A 502 18.12 -96.20 36.03
C GLU A 502 17.25 -95.15 35.29
N GLY A 503 16.80 -95.44 34.06
CA GLY A 503 15.92 -94.58 33.27
C GLY A 503 16.63 -93.35 32.68
N ARG A 504 17.92 -93.46 32.34
CA ARG A 504 18.64 -92.38 31.63
C ARG A 504 18.87 -92.75 30.18
N THR A 505 18.46 -91.87 29.27
CA THR A 505 18.80 -91.96 27.84
C THR A 505 20.32 -91.94 27.61
N VAL A 506 20.86 -92.96 26.94
CA VAL A 506 22.29 -93.14 26.65
C VAL A 506 22.67 -92.83 25.18
N ASN A 507 21.77 -92.96 24.20
CA ASN A 507 22.06 -92.53 22.83
C ASN A 507 20.82 -92.35 21.93
N VAL A 508 20.95 -91.49 20.92
CA VAL A 508 19.90 -91.13 19.95
C VAL A 508 20.47 -90.97 18.53
N GLN A 509 19.96 -91.71 17.54
CA GLN A 509 20.37 -91.61 16.13
C GLN A 509 19.15 -91.58 15.19
N ALA A 510 19.16 -90.69 14.19
CA ALA A 510 18.08 -90.47 13.21
C ALA A 510 18.61 -90.54 11.76
N ASP A 511 17.80 -91.09 10.86
CA ASP A 511 18.14 -91.42 9.47
C ASP A 511 17.61 -90.35 8.49
N LEU A 512 18.50 -89.70 7.72
CA LEU A 512 18.22 -88.47 6.95
C LEU A 512 18.10 -88.69 5.43
N GLU A 513 18.14 -89.93 4.94
CA GLU A 513 18.18 -90.23 3.49
C GLU A 513 16.85 -90.09 2.72
N LYS A 514 15.74 -89.67 3.36
CA LYS A 514 14.40 -89.62 2.72
C LYS A 514 13.88 -88.23 2.30
N LEU A 515 14.67 -87.17 2.39
CA LEU A 515 14.26 -85.82 1.95
C LEU A 515 14.62 -85.55 0.48
N ASN A 516 13.70 -85.85 -0.44
CA ASN A 516 13.80 -85.44 -1.84
C ASN A 516 12.92 -84.18 -2.08
N LEU A 517 13.50 -82.99 -1.93
CA LEU A 517 12.84 -81.68 -2.10
C LEU A 517 12.99 -81.18 -3.55
N ASP A 518 11.88 -81.09 -4.28
CA ASP A 518 11.82 -80.46 -5.61
C ASP A 518 11.72 -78.93 -5.45
N LEU A 519 12.85 -78.23 -5.60
CA LEU A 519 13.06 -76.79 -5.31
C LEU A 519 12.88 -75.87 -6.53
N THR A 520 12.11 -76.29 -7.54
CA THR A 520 12.20 -75.68 -8.89
C THR A 520 11.13 -74.61 -9.22
N THR A 521 10.26 -74.21 -8.28
CA THR A 521 9.20 -73.21 -8.58
C THR A 521 9.18 -72.06 -7.57
N SER A 522 9.42 -70.83 -8.06
CA SER A 522 9.18 -69.58 -7.31
C SER A 522 7.75 -69.09 -7.54
N ARG A 523 7.08 -68.58 -6.51
CA ARG A 523 5.72 -68.04 -6.60
C ARG A 523 5.64 -66.65 -5.99
N ILE A 524 4.92 -65.75 -6.67
CA ILE A 524 4.59 -64.40 -6.18
C ILE A 524 3.12 -64.42 -5.75
N VAL A 525 2.85 -64.05 -4.49
CA VAL A 525 1.50 -63.82 -3.97
C VAL A 525 1.38 -62.35 -3.62
N GLN A 526 0.39 -61.68 -4.20
CA GLN A 526 0.10 -60.27 -3.94
C GLN A 526 -1.35 -60.14 -3.47
N GLU A 527 -1.52 -59.60 -2.28
CA GLU A 527 -2.83 -59.25 -1.71
C GLU A 527 -2.90 -57.74 -1.54
N GLY A 528 -4.01 -57.13 -1.95
CA GLY A 528 -4.22 -55.69 -1.85
C GLY A 528 -5.64 -55.37 -1.40
N ARG A 529 -5.79 -54.46 -0.45
CA ARG A 529 -7.08 -53.96 0.04
C ARG A 529 -7.09 -52.43 -0.01
N ILE A 530 -8.20 -51.87 -0.47
CA ILE A 530 -8.42 -50.42 -0.49
C ILE A 530 -9.68 -50.09 0.32
N GLN A 531 -9.57 -49.13 1.22
CA GLN A 531 -10.69 -48.59 1.99
C GLN A 531 -10.72 -47.07 1.89
N ALA A 532 -11.88 -46.46 2.17
CA ALA A 532 -12.03 -45.01 2.25
C ALA A 532 -12.71 -44.63 3.56
N SER A 533 -12.27 -43.51 4.14
CA SER A 533 -12.89 -42.89 5.31
C SER A 533 -12.99 -41.38 5.11
N LEU A 534 -13.84 -40.72 5.90
CA LEU A 534 -13.94 -39.26 5.91
C LEU A 534 -13.10 -38.66 7.04
N GLY A 535 -12.62 -37.45 6.84
CA GLY A 535 -11.91 -36.73 7.88
C GLY A 535 -11.69 -35.26 7.59
N ALA A 536 -11.05 -34.61 8.55
CA ALA A 536 -10.67 -33.22 8.50
C ALA A 536 -9.18 -33.04 8.82
N TYR A 537 -8.64 -31.88 8.48
CA TYR A 537 -7.33 -31.44 8.86
C TYR A 537 -7.40 -29.99 9.30
N ILE A 538 -6.81 -29.71 10.46
CA ILE A 538 -6.67 -28.34 10.98
C ILE A 538 -5.20 -28.14 11.30
N GLY A 539 -4.66 -27.00 10.89
CA GLY A 539 -3.27 -26.69 11.14
C GLY A 539 -2.95 -25.22 10.92
N GLY A 540 -1.67 -24.91 11.05
CA GLY A 540 -1.12 -23.60 10.78
C GLY A 540 0.33 -23.71 10.34
N GLY A 541 0.82 -22.65 9.74
CA GLY A 541 2.19 -22.60 9.26
C GLY A 541 2.63 -21.20 8.92
N VAL A 542 3.85 -21.11 8.40
CA VAL A 542 4.43 -19.89 7.89
C VAL A 542 4.97 -20.16 6.49
N ASP A 543 4.59 -19.32 5.54
CA ASP A 543 5.22 -19.26 4.23
C ASP A 543 6.27 -18.14 4.20
N PHE A 544 7.42 -18.40 3.61
CA PHE A 544 8.53 -17.49 3.40
C PHE A 544 8.80 -17.30 1.91
N ALA A 545 8.72 -16.08 1.42
CA ALA A 545 9.01 -15.75 0.03
C ALA A 545 10.52 -15.66 -0.23
N ILE A 546 11.04 -16.54 -1.10
CA ILE A 546 12.47 -16.55 -1.50
C ILE A 546 12.70 -15.75 -2.79
N GLY A 547 11.63 -15.40 -3.47
CA GLY A 547 11.67 -14.53 -4.63
C GLY A 547 10.30 -14.41 -5.25
N ARG A 548 10.31 -14.08 -6.54
CA ARG A 548 9.10 -13.80 -7.30
C ARG A 548 8.18 -15.03 -7.48
N TYR A 549 8.79 -16.18 -7.71
CA TYR A 549 8.09 -17.40 -8.14
C TYR A 549 8.18 -18.55 -7.13
N LEU A 550 8.89 -18.35 -6.01
CA LEU A 550 9.26 -19.42 -5.09
C LEU A 550 8.95 -19.06 -3.64
N MET A 551 8.32 -19.98 -2.91
CA MET A 551 8.14 -19.91 -1.46
C MET A 551 8.61 -21.20 -0.79
N LEU A 552 9.20 -21.07 0.39
CA LEU A 552 9.35 -22.17 1.34
C LEU A 552 8.29 -22.04 2.42
N GLY A 553 7.89 -23.14 3.03
CA GLY A 553 6.98 -23.10 4.18
C GLY A 553 7.26 -24.18 5.19
N ALA A 554 6.90 -23.91 6.44
CA ALA A 554 6.88 -24.89 7.52
C ALA A 554 5.48 -24.89 8.15
N SER A 555 4.96 -26.07 8.47
CA SER A 555 3.59 -26.21 8.97
C SER A 555 3.44 -27.36 9.95
N ALA A 556 2.48 -27.19 10.86
CA ALA A 556 2.06 -28.19 11.82
C ALA A 556 0.52 -28.29 11.80
N GLY A 557 -0.01 -29.50 11.95
CA GLY A 557 -1.45 -29.69 12.00
C GLY A 557 -1.83 -31.05 12.54
N TYR A 558 -3.12 -31.36 12.49
CA TYR A 558 -3.67 -32.61 13.00
C TYR A 558 -4.71 -33.16 12.02
N HIS A 559 -4.58 -34.44 11.68
CA HIS A 559 -5.55 -35.18 10.91
C HIS A 559 -6.58 -35.82 11.83
N LEU A 560 -7.86 -35.50 11.62
CA LEU A 560 -9.01 -36.10 12.31
C LEU A 560 -9.69 -37.05 11.32
N ILE A 561 -9.51 -38.35 11.49
CA ILE A 561 -9.96 -39.38 10.54
C ILE A 561 -11.01 -40.24 11.25
N ALA A 562 -12.17 -40.44 10.62
CA ALA A 562 -13.16 -41.39 11.09
C ALA A 562 -12.62 -42.83 10.94
N ASN A 563 -13.16 -43.76 11.72
CA ASN A 563 -12.69 -45.14 11.66
C ASN A 563 -12.91 -45.76 10.26
N PHE A 564 -11.90 -46.44 9.75
CA PHE A 564 -12.05 -47.33 8.60
C PHE A 564 -12.98 -48.50 8.96
N ALA A 565 -13.66 -49.04 7.95
CA ALA A 565 -14.70 -50.05 8.13
C ALA A 565 -14.13 -51.35 8.73
N GLU A 566 -13.01 -51.81 8.18
CA GLU A 566 -12.30 -52.99 8.68
C GLU A 566 -11.00 -52.59 9.38
N PRO A 567 -10.63 -53.26 10.48
CA PRO A 567 -9.34 -53.05 11.12
C PRO A 567 -8.22 -53.54 10.20
N ILE A 568 -7.20 -52.71 10.02
CA ILE A 568 -5.99 -53.03 9.27
C ILE A 568 -4.85 -53.10 10.29
N ARG A 569 -4.20 -54.27 10.38
CA ARG A 569 -3.14 -54.53 11.36
C ARG A 569 -3.53 -54.16 12.80
N GLY A 570 -4.78 -54.48 13.16
CA GLY A 570 -5.35 -54.22 14.49
C GLY A 570 -5.80 -52.77 14.74
N ARG A 571 -5.76 -51.88 13.73
CA ARG A 571 -6.14 -50.47 13.88
C ARG A 571 -7.24 -50.06 12.92
N ARG A 572 -8.18 -49.25 13.39
CA ARG A 572 -9.23 -48.63 12.56
C ARG A 572 -9.05 -47.12 12.39
N ASN A 573 -8.19 -46.49 13.19
CA ASN A 573 -8.03 -45.03 13.18
C ASN A 573 -6.56 -44.66 12.98
N PHE A 574 -6.35 -43.67 12.12
CA PHE A 574 -5.02 -43.15 11.83
C PHE A 574 -4.88 -41.65 12.15
N SER A 575 -5.80 -41.07 12.92
CA SER A 575 -5.74 -39.64 13.33
C SER A 575 -4.41 -39.32 14.02
N GLY A 576 -3.83 -38.16 13.75
CA GLY A 576 -2.57 -37.79 14.37
C GLY A 576 -1.95 -36.48 13.89
N PRO A 577 -0.95 -35.95 14.61
CA PRO A 577 -0.22 -34.75 14.24
C PRO A 577 0.61 -34.93 12.96
N GLU A 578 0.72 -33.85 12.20
CA GLU A 578 1.56 -33.70 11.01
C GLU A 578 2.54 -32.54 11.23
N LEU A 579 3.82 -32.75 10.90
CA LEU A 579 4.83 -31.69 10.74
C LEU A 579 5.39 -31.76 9.33
N SER A 580 5.40 -30.66 8.60
CA SER A 580 5.87 -30.66 7.22
C SER A 580 6.57 -29.38 6.79
N PHE A 581 7.53 -29.56 5.88
CA PHE A 581 8.15 -28.49 5.10
C PHE A 581 7.58 -28.51 3.69
N SER A 582 7.61 -27.35 3.03
CA SER A 582 7.06 -27.21 1.71
C SER A 582 7.88 -26.30 0.80
N LEU A 583 7.81 -26.59 -0.49
CA LEU A 583 8.34 -25.78 -1.58
C LEU A 583 7.17 -25.46 -2.52
N SER A 584 6.90 -24.18 -2.73
CA SER A 584 5.81 -23.74 -3.61
C SER A 584 6.33 -22.97 -4.82
N LEU A 585 5.78 -23.28 -5.98
CA LEU A 585 5.96 -22.53 -7.22
C LEU A 585 4.71 -21.68 -7.50
N LEU A 586 4.87 -20.38 -7.77
CA LEU A 586 3.77 -19.42 -7.94
C LEU A 586 3.65 -18.94 -9.39
N TRP A 587 2.42 -18.77 -9.89
CA TRP A 587 2.11 -18.15 -11.18
C TRP A 587 0.76 -17.41 -11.17
N GLY A 588 0.53 -16.53 -12.15
CA GLY A 588 -0.70 -15.73 -12.27
C GLY A 588 -0.44 -14.24 -12.51
N LYS A 589 -1.51 -13.45 -12.64
CA LYS A 589 -1.41 -11.97 -12.71
C LYS A 589 -0.85 -11.44 -11.39
N ASP A 590 -0.03 -10.41 -11.47
CA ASP A 590 0.68 -9.78 -10.33
C ASP A 590 1.79 -10.61 -9.68
N VAL A 591 2.15 -11.79 -10.19
CA VAL A 591 3.40 -12.45 -9.78
C VAL A 591 4.62 -11.57 -10.11
N GLY A 592 4.48 -10.48 -10.88
CA GLY A 592 5.53 -9.51 -11.21
C GLY A 592 5.53 -8.14 -10.55
N ALA A 593 4.61 -7.87 -9.62
CA ALA A 593 4.58 -6.59 -8.90
C ALA A 593 5.53 -6.59 -7.68
N VAL A 594 6.73 -7.18 -7.80
CA VAL A 594 7.82 -6.99 -6.85
C VAL A 594 8.80 -6.04 -7.52
N LYS A 595 8.58 -4.72 -7.40
CA LYS A 595 9.68 -3.79 -7.60
C LYS A 595 10.53 -3.83 -6.33
N SER A 596 11.82 -3.98 -6.58
CA SER A 596 12.87 -4.26 -5.61
C SER A 596 12.89 -3.26 -4.46
N ILE A 597 12.83 -3.78 -3.25
CA ILE A 597 13.62 -3.25 -2.14
C ILE A 597 15.08 -3.48 -2.55
N ARG A 598 15.71 -2.49 -3.18
CA ARG A 598 17.17 -2.38 -3.20
C ARG A 598 17.51 -1.07 -2.50
N ARG A 599 18.29 -1.28 -1.43
CA ARG A 599 18.93 -0.29 -0.57
C ARG A 599 19.82 0.66 -1.34
#